data_AF-A0A377M1R3-F1
#
_entry.id   AF-A0A377M1R3-F1
#
_cell.length_a   1.000
_cell.length_b   1.000
_cell.length_c   1.000
_cell.angle_alpha   90.00
_cell.angle_beta   90.00
_cell.angle_gamma   90.00
#
_symmetry.space_group_name_H-M   'P 1'
#
loop_
_entity.id
_entity.type
_entity.pdbx_description
1 polymer ?
#
loop_
_entity_poly.entity_id
_entity_poly.type
_entity_poly.pdbx_seq_one_letter_code
_entity_poly.pdbx_strand_id
1 'polypeptide(L)'
;MLLAGCSTDVTEYRQQQPRLDIFHYFQGKTEAWGMVQDRSGKQLRRFHVEIAGDVIGDTLTLNEHFVYDDGEKQQRVWHIRRVATDRYEGTAGDIDGVATGRRRAMPSTGGTA
;
A
#
# COMPACT_ATOMS: atom_id res chain seq x y z
N MET A 1 -30.21 13.84 19.61
CA MET A 1 -29.35 13.82 18.40
C MET A 1 -28.23 12.84 18.64
N LEU A 2 -28.25 11.69 17.96
CA LEU A 2 -27.16 10.71 17.96
C LEU A 2 -26.31 10.96 16.71
N LEU A 3 -25.01 11.23 16.89
CA LEU A 3 -24.04 11.22 15.80
C LEU A 3 -23.72 9.77 15.46
N ALA A 4 -24.42 9.21 14.47
CA ALA A 4 -24.03 7.95 13.85
C ALA A 4 -22.77 8.21 13.01
N GLY A 5 -21.61 7.80 13.53
CA GLY A 5 -20.39 7.73 12.74
C GLY A 5 -20.57 6.67 11.67
N CYS A 6 -20.57 7.06 10.40
CA CYS A 6 -20.44 6.12 9.28
C CYS A 6 -19.02 5.55 9.30
N SER A 7 -18.82 4.49 10.08
CA SER A 7 -17.72 3.55 9.85
C SER A 7 -18.02 2.89 8.51
N THR A 8 -17.39 3.34 7.43
CA THR A 8 -17.48 2.61 6.16
C THR A 8 -16.88 1.23 6.40
N ASP A 9 -17.74 0.22 6.33
CA ASP A 9 -17.35 -1.16 6.42
C ASP A 9 -16.40 -1.45 5.24
N VAL A 10 -15.13 -1.71 5.54
CA VAL A 10 -14.08 -2.13 4.56
C VAL A 10 -14.53 -3.35 3.73
N THR A 11 -15.59 -4.01 4.17
CA THR A 11 -16.43 -5.01 3.51
C THR A 11 -16.85 -4.66 2.07
N GLU A 12 -17.01 -3.38 1.71
CA GLU A 12 -17.46 -2.99 0.36
C GLU A 12 -16.38 -3.10 -0.72
N TYR A 13 -15.10 -3.06 -0.35
CA TYR A 13 -13.99 -3.25 -1.29
C TYR A 13 -13.79 -4.73 -1.69
N ARG A 14 -14.56 -5.66 -1.10
CA ARG A 14 -14.44 -7.13 -1.31
C ARG A 14 -14.80 -7.59 -2.73
N GLN A 15 -15.60 -6.80 -3.46
CA GLN A 15 -16.12 -7.20 -4.77
C GLN A 15 -15.61 -6.37 -5.94
N GLN A 16 -14.69 -5.41 -5.69
CA GLN A 16 -14.15 -4.59 -6.77
C GLN A 16 -13.20 -5.41 -7.64
N GLN A 17 -13.68 -5.70 -8.85
CA GLN A 17 -12.85 -6.03 -9.99
C GLN A 17 -12.44 -4.72 -10.68
N PRO A 18 -11.21 -4.61 -11.19
CA PRO A 18 -10.22 -5.67 -11.39
C PRO A 18 -9.46 -6.07 -10.13
N ARG A 19 -8.96 -7.32 -10.12
CA ARG A 19 -8.02 -7.79 -9.09
C ARG A 19 -6.83 -6.84 -9.06
N LEU A 20 -6.49 -6.29 -7.89
CA LEU A 20 -5.34 -5.43 -7.72
C LEU A 20 -4.06 -6.17 -8.14
N ASP A 21 -3.51 -5.78 -9.28
CA ASP A 21 -2.17 -6.17 -9.71
C ASP A 21 -1.21 -5.01 -9.39
N ILE A 22 -0.49 -5.16 -8.28
CA ILE A 22 0.45 -4.14 -7.81
C ILE A 22 1.56 -3.87 -8.84
N PHE A 23 1.94 -4.84 -9.67
CA PHE A 23 2.96 -4.63 -10.70
C PHE A 23 2.43 -3.68 -11.76
N HIS A 24 1.20 -3.89 -12.22
CA HIS A 24 0.59 -3.03 -13.21
C HIS A 24 0.21 -1.66 -12.64
N TYR A 25 -0.31 -1.63 -11.41
CA TYR A 25 -0.76 -0.38 -10.76
C TYR A 25 0.39 0.60 -10.56
N PHE A 26 1.56 0.12 -10.12
CA PHE A 26 2.71 0.96 -9.85
C PHE A 26 3.66 1.10 -11.05
N GLN A 27 3.39 0.46 -12.19
CA GLN A 27 4.23 0.61 -13.38
C GLN A 27 4.12 2.06 -13.91
N GLY A 28 5.24 2.78 -13.90
CA GLY A 28 5.30 4.19 -14.31
C GLY A 28 5.25 5.15 -13.11
N LYS A 29 4.61 6.30 -13.29
CA LYS A 29 4.51 7.32 -12.24
C LYS A 29 3.15 7.27 -11.57
N THR A 30 3.16 7.24 -10.24
CA THR A 30 1.97 7.30 -9.40
C THR A 30 2.19 8.32 -8.28
N GLU A 31 1.10 8.87 -7.75
CA GLU A 31 1.14 9.88 -6.69
C GLU A 31 0.13 9.49 -5.61
N ALA A 32 0.48 9.77 -4.35
CA ALA A 32 -0.41 9.52 -3.23
C ALA A 32 -0.26 10.59 -2.15
N TRP A 33 -1.36 10.81 -1.41
CA TRP A 33 -1.41 11.71 -0.26
C TRP A 33 -1.74 10.91 0.98
N GLY A 34 -1.05 11.20 2.08
CA GLY A 34 -1.27 10.53 3.34
C GLY A 34 -1.04 11.43 4.54
N MET A 35 -1.39 10.90 5.70
CA MET A 35 -1.16 11.55 6.99
C MET A 35 -0.58 10.55 7.97
N VAL A 36 0.41 10.99 8.73
CA VAL A 36 0.99 10.25 9.86
C VAL A 36 0.25 10.69 11.12
N GLN A 37 -0.30 9.73 11.86
CA GLN A 37 -0.97 9.94 13.15
C GLN A 37 -0.17 9.27 14.27
N ASP A 38 -0.18 9.85 15.45
CA ASP A 38 0.36 9.19 16.64
C ASP A 38 -0.61 8.14 17.22
N ARG A 39 -0.20 7.44 18.29
CA ARG A 39 -1.02 6.43 18.96
C ARG A 39 -2.27 7.00 19.66
N SER A 40 -2.34 8.32 19.83
CA SER A 40 -3.50 9.03 20.37
C SER A 40 -4.47 9.50 19.28
N GLY A 41 -4.14 9.27 18.00
CA GLY A 41 -4.91 9.71 16.84
C GLY A 41 -4.66 11.19 16.49
N LYS A 42 -3.71 11.86 17.14
CA LYS A 42 -3.35 13.22 16.79
C LYS A 42 -2.57 13.20 15.46
N GLN A 43 -3.05 13.95 14.48
CA GLN A 43 -2.35 14.13 13.22
C GLN A 43 -1.00 14.79 13.48
N LEU A 44 0.09 14.09 13.13
CA LEU A 44 1.45 14.59 13.26
C LEU A 44 1.83 15.39 12.01
N ARG A 45 1.74 14.76 10.84
CA ARG A 45 2.21 15.34 9.57
C ARG A 45 1.40 14.83 8.39
N ARG A 46 1.33 15.61 7.31
CA ARG A 46 0.85 15.13 6.01
C ARG A 46 2.02 14.94 5.07
N PHE A 47 1.86 14.05 4.11
CA PHE A 47 2.85 13.85 3.07
C PHE A 47 2.18 13.71 1.71
N HIS A 48 2.86 14.22 0.70
CA HIS A 48 2.66 13.86 -0.70
C HIS A 48 3.83 12.95 -1.08
N VAL A 49 3.55 11.81 -1.70
CA VAL A 49 4.57 10.93 -2.26
C VAL A 49 4.39 10.79 -3.77
N GLU A 50 5.47 11.01 -4.50
CA GLU A 50 5.60 10.63 -5.90
C GLU A 50 6.32 9.29 -5.97
N ILE A 51 5.75 8.31 -6.66
CA ILE A 51 6.26 6.95 -6.75
C ILE A 51 6.54 6.63 -8.21
N ALA A 52 7.81 6.42 -8.54
CA ALA A 52 8.22 5.89 -9.84
C ALA A 52 8.46 4.39 -9.71
N GLY A 53 7.60 3.58 -10.34
CA GLY A 53 7.73 2.14 -10.34
C GLY A 53 8.25 1.59 -11.66
N ASP A 54 9.28 0.75 -11.56
CA ASP A 54 9.90 0.03 -12.66
C ASP A 54 9.71 -1.48 -12.47
N VAL A 55 9.17 -2.14 -13.49
CA VAL A 55 8.97 -3.60 -13.48
C VAL A 55 10.00 -4.24 -14.40
N ILE A 56 10.84 -5.10 -13.85
CA ILE A 56 11.82 -5.90 -14.59
C ILE A 56 11.61 -7.37 -14.22
N GLY A 57 11.04 -8.13 -15.15
CA GLY A 57 10.67 -9.53 -14.93
C GLY A 57 9.69 -9.67 -13.77
N ASP A 58 10.08 -10.42 -12.73
CA ASP A 58 9.28 -10.66 -11.53
C ASP A 58 9.58 -9.68 -10.38
N THR A 59 10.31 -8.59 -10.65
CA THR A 59 10.70 -7.60 -9.65
C THR A 59 10.15 -6.22 -9.99
N LEU A 60 9.42 -5.63 -9.04
CA LEU A 60 8.93 -4.26 -9.06
C LEU A 60 9.82 -3.41 -8.14
N THR A 61 10.46 -2.39 -8.70
CA THR A 61 11.23 -1.41 -7.93
C THR A 61 10.42 -0.13 -7.80
N LEU A 62 10.13 0.32 -6.58
CA LEU A 62 9.43 1.59 -6.34
C LEU A 62 10.41 2.60 -5.78
N ASN A 63 10.61 3.69 -6.49
CA ASN A 63 11.34 4.85 -5.99
C ASN A 63 10.34 5.89 -5.52
N GLU A 64 10.15 5.95 -4.21
CA GLU A 64 9.19 6.82 -3.53
C GLU A 64 9.90 8.10 -3.05
N HIS A 65 9.38 9.26 -3.45
CA HIS A 65 9.84 10.57 -3.06
C HIS A 65 8.75 11.27 -2.24
N PHE A 66 8.93 11.30 -0.93
CA PHE A 66 8.04 11.94 0.03
C PHE A 66 8.39 13.42 0.20
N VAL A 67 7.36 14.25 0.23
CA VAL A 67 7.40 15.66 0.61
C VAL A 67 6.38 15.86 1.72
N TYR A 68 6.88 16.21 2.91
CA TYR A 68 6.06 16.50 4.09
C TYR A 68 5.58 17.95 4.09
N ASP A 69 4.51 18.22 4.83
CA ASP A 69 3.95 19.58 4.93
C ASP A 69 4.82 20.56 5.73
N ASP A 70 5.80 20.07 6.48
CA ASP A 70 6.87 20.85 7.11
C ASP A 70 8.05 21.16 6.16
N GLY A 71 8.01 20.63 4.92
CA GLY A 71 9.07 20.78 3.91
C GLY A 71 10.16 19.72 3.96
N GLU A 72 10.11 18.77 4.92
CA GLU A 72 11.01 17.62 4.95
C GLU A 72 10.81 16.77 3.69
N LYS A 73 11.92 16.25 3.15
CA LYS A 73 11.90 15.34 2.01
C LYS A 73 12.55 14.04 2.41
N GLN A 74 11.89 12.94 2.09
CA GLN A 74 12.40 11.59 2.32
C GLN A 74 12.32 10.80 1.03
N GLN A 75 13.30 9.92 0.80
CA GLN A 75 13.26 8.99 -0.30
C GLN A 75 13.31 7.57 0.24
N ARG A 76 12.48 6.69 -0.32
CA ARG A 76 12.47 5.27 0.00
C ARG A 76 12.45 4.46 -1.30
N VAL A 77 13.32 3.46 -1.37
CA VAL A 77 13.38 2.56 -2.52
C VAL A 77 12.96 1.17 -2.09
N TRP A 78 11.84 0.69 -2.62
CA TRP A 78 11.35 -0.67 -2.41
C TRP A 78 11.74 -1.58 -3.56
N HIS A 79 12.14 -2.81 -3.24
CA HIS A 79 12.30 -3.89 -4.18
C HIS A 79 11.31 -4.99 -3.82
N ILE A 80 10.28 -5.14 -4.64
CA ILE A 80 9.19 -6.10 -4.46
C ILE A 80 9.33 -7.22 -5.47
N ARG A 81 9.65 -8.42 -5.01
CA ARG A 81 9.75 -9.62 -5.83
C ARG A 81 8.52 -10.49 -5.71
N ARG A 82 7.99 -10.94 -6.84
CA ARG A 82 6.93 -11.97 -6.88
C ARG A 82 7.56 -13.33 -6.60
N VAL A 83 7.12 -13.99 -5.52
CA VAL A 83 7.62 -15.31 -5.11
C VAL A 83 6.59 -16.42 -5.22
N ALA A 84 5.32 -16.07 -5.41
CA ALA A 84 4.25 -16.97 -5.84
C ALA A 84 3.10 -16.16 -6.45
N THR A 85 2.07 -16.83 -6.98
CA THR A 85 0.89 -16.22 -7.61
C THR A 85 0.21 -15.16 -6.73
N ASP A 86 0.29 -15.28 -5.40
CA ASP A 86 -0.33 -14.40 -4.40
C ASP A 86 0.64 -13.93 -3.30
N ARG A 87 1.95 -14.17 -3.47
CA ARG A 87 2.97 -13.86 -2.45
C ARG A 87 4.06 -12.98 -3.02
N TYR A 88 4.36 -11.92 -2.29
CA TYR A 88 5.37 -10.92 -2.62
C TYR A 88 6.33 -10.75 -1.45
N GLU A 89 7.60 -10.57 -1.77
CA GLU A 89 8.64 -10.22 -0.80
C GLU A 89 9.14 -8.83 -1.14
N GLY A 90 9.00 -7.90 -0.19
CA GLY A 90 9.48 -6.53 -0.31
C GLY A 90 10.69 -6.29 0.58
N THR A 91 11.72 -5.65 0.07
CA THR A 91 12.81 -5.09 0.87
C THR A 91 12.90 -3.59 0.62
N ALA A 92 13.18 -2.82 1.67
CA ALA A 92 13.48 -1.39 1.58
C ALA A 92 14.75 -1.10 2.40
N GLY A 93 15.53 -0.12 1.96
CA GLY A 93 16.83 0.19 2.57
C GLY A 93 16.75 0.69 4.02
N ASP A 94 15.58 1.16 4.45
CA ASP A 94 15.34 1.70 5.79
C ASP A 94 14.51 0.75 6.69
N ILE A 95 14.29 -0.48 6.24
CA ILE A 95 13.66 -1.54 7.02
C ILE A 95 14.72 -2.60 7.31
N ASP A 96 15.04 -2.77 8.59
CA ASP A 96 15.82 -3.91 9.06
C ASP A 96 14.96 -5.19 8.96
N GLY A 97 14.88 -5.77 7.75
CA GLY A 97 14.16 -7.03 7.48
C GLY A 97 13.50 -7.15 6.11
N VAL A 98 12.91 -8.31 5.84
CA VAL A 98 12.08 -8.57 4.64
C VAL A 98 10.62 -8.35 4.99
N ALA A 99 9.97 -7.38 4.35
CA ALA A 99 8.53 -7.21 4.42
C ALA A 99 7.86 -8.33 3.60
N THR A 100 7.16 -9.24 4.25
CA THR A 100 6.39 -10.28 3.56
C THR A 100 4.98 -9.79 3.31
N GLY A 101 4.65 -9.59 2.02
CA GLY A 101 3.32 -9.22 1.58
C GLY A 101 2.58 -10.46 1.08
N ARG A 102 1.49 -10.83 1.73
CA ARG A 102 0.58 -11.84 1.20
C ARG A 102 -0.65 -11.15 0.64
N ARG A 103 -0.93 -11.33 -0.65
CA ARG A 103 -2.24 -10.99 -1.20
C ARG A 103 -3.24 -11.97 -0.60
N ARG A 104 -3.93 -11.57 0.48
CA ARG A 104 -5.09 -12.33 0.96
C ARG A 104 -6.18 -12.18 -0.08
N ALA A 105 -6.34 -13.19 -0.94
CA ALA A 105 -7.67 -13.54 -1.40
C ALA A 105 -8.46 -13.97 -0.16
N MET A 106 -9.61 -13.34 0.11
CA MET A 106 -10.47 -13.83 1.19
C MET A 106 -10.95 -15.24 0.81
N PRO A 107 -10.96 -16.20 1.76
CA PRO A 107 -11.46 -17.54 1.48
C PRO A 107 -12.91 -17.42 1.01
N SER A 108 -13.23 -18.11 -0.08
CA SER A 108 -14.61 -18.35 -0.48
C SER A 108 -15.27 -19.17 0.63
N THR A 109 -16.04 -18.54 1.50
CA THR A 109 -17.02 -19.27 2.30
C THR A 109 -18.08 -19.77 1.32
N GLY A 110 -17.82 -20.97 0.78
CA GLY A 110 -18.85 -21.77 0.13
C GLY A 110 -19.93 -22.04 1.17
N GLY A 111 -21.15 -21.63 0.86
CA GLY A 111 -22.31 -21.92 1.68
C GLY A 111 -22.70 -23.38 1.63
N THR A 112 -23.31 -23.82 2.73
CA THR A 112 -24.44 -24.74 2.81
C THR A 112 -25.15 -24.32 4.09
N ALA A 113 -26.28 -23.64 3.96
CA ALA A 113 -27.64 -24.20 4.01
C ALA A 113 -28.13 -24.32 5.46
#